data_AF-A0A354GAQ1-F1
#
_entry.id   AF-A0A354GAQ1-F1
#
_cell.length_a   1.000
_cell.length_b   1.000
_cell.length_c   1.000
_cell.angle_alpha   90.00
_cell.angle_beta   90.00
_cell.angle_gamma   90.00
#
_symmetry.space_group_name_H-M   'P 1'
#
loop_
_entity.id
_entity.type
_entity.pdbx_description
1 polymer ?
#
loop_
_entity_poly.entity_id
_entity_poly.type
_entity_poly.pdbx_seq_one_letter_code
_entity_poly.pdbx_strand_id
1 'polypeptide(L)'
;MSFCYLEKDKKTFEYFKEYLRHLESSSLSCFILDNQIQVREMCDHLYSNGYTVDDDGAVIEWVKNNAENFRNYLNTIKLVYVVWKCMGNTWDDINWDNFIRIEDNINQLKSTCLDTIF
;
A
#
# COMPACT_ATOMS: atom_id res chain seq x y z
N MET A 1 3.86 13.60 -7.02
CA MET A 1 3.55 12.32 -6.37
C MET A 1 2.03 12.19 -6.46
N SER A 2 1.50 11.40 -7.39
CA SER A 2 0.04 11.23 -7.50
C SER A 2 -0.40 10.11 -6.58
N PHE A 3 -1.54 10.24 -5.93
CA PHE A 3 -2.13 9.11 -5.22
C PHE A 3 -2.70 8.10 -6.22
N CYS A 4 -2.78 6.85 -5.82
CA CYS A 4 -3.32 5.77 -6.64
C CYS A 4 -4.73 5.42 -6.16
N TYR A 5 -5.52 4.78 -7.03
CA TYR A 5 -6.72 4.11 -6.54
C TYR A 5 -6.28 2.90 -5.71
N LEU A 6 -6.89 2.71 -4.55
CA LEU A 6 -6.71 1.50 -3.75
C LEU A 6 -7.62 0.39 -4.28
N GLU A 7 -7.11 -0.83 -4.27
CA GLU A 7 -7.88 -2.00 -4.68
C GLU A 7 -8.71 -2.53 -3.50
N LYS A 8 -9.96 -2.95 -3.79
CA LYS A 8 -10.85 -3.61 -2.84
C LYS A 8 -10.54 -5.09 -2.73
N ASP A 9 -9.33 -5.42 -2.29
CA ASP A 9 -8.86 -6.80 -2.24
C ASP A 9 -8.21 -7.16 -0.90
N LYS A 10 -8.10 -8.47 -0.67
CA LYS A 10 -7.56 -9.00 0.58
C LYS A 10 -6.10 -8.57 0.77
N LYS A 11 -5.32 -8.50 -0.31
CA LYS A 11 -3.89 -8.17 -0.28
C LYS A 11 -3.66 -6.75 0.23
N THR A 12 -4.43 -5.80 -0.25
CA THR A 12 -4.39 -4.39 0.19
C THR A 12 -4.79 -4.24 1.64
N PHE A 13 -5.80 -4.98 2.10
CA PHE A 13 -6.16 -5.00 3.51
C PHE A 13 -5.09 -5.62 4.41
N GLU A 14 -4.41 -6.67 3.95
CA GLU A 14 -3.25 -7.21 4.68
C GLU A 14 -2.13 -6.17 4.78
N TYR A 15 -1.79 -5.47 3.70
CA TYR A 15 -0.80 -4.38 3.74
C TYR A 15 -1.21 -3.27 4.70
N PHE A 16 -2.47 -2.86 4.67
CA PHE A 16 -2.99 -1.89 5.61
C PHE A 16 -2.85 -2.34 7.07
N LYS A 17 -3.16 -3.60 7.38
CA LYS A 17 -2.95 -4.18 8.72
C LYS A 17 -1.47 -4.24 9.11
N GLU A 18 -0.58 -4.51 8.17
CA GLU A 18 0.86 -4.48 8.42
C GLU A 18 1.33 -3.06 8.79
N TYR A 19 0.89 -2.03 8.05
CA TYR A 19 1.19 -0.64 8.40
C TYR A 19 0.66 -0.25 9.77
N LEU A 20 -0.59 -0.61 10.08
CA LEU A 20 -1.17 -0.39 11.40
C LEU A 20 -0.30 -0.99 12.51
N ARG A 21 0.04 -2.28 12.41
CA ARG A 21 0.89 -2.96 13.40
C ARG A 21 2.25 -2.31 13.54
N HIS A 22 2.89 -1.99 12.41
CA HIS A 22 4.23 -1.43 12.38
C HIS A 22 4.26 -0.04 13.02
N LEU A 23 3.31 0.83 12.67
CA LEU A 23 3.24 2.20 13.17
C LEU A 23 2.79 2.31 14.63
N GLU A 24 2.13 1.30 15.19
CA GLU A 24 1.75 1.27 16.59
C GLU A 24 2.76 0.59 17.51
N SER A 25 3.56 -0.35 16.98
CA SER A 25 4.53 -1.12 17.78
C SER A 25 5.97 -0.61 17.68
N SER A 26 6.28 0.24 16.70
CA SER A 26 7.65 0.63 16.39
C SER A 26 7.80 2.14 16.19
N SER A 27 8.95 2.68 16.61
CA SER A 27 9.41 4.02 16.22
C SER A 27 10.17 4.02 14.88
N LEU A 28 10.27 2.87 14.21
CA LEU A 28 11.02 2.72 12.97
C LEU A 28 10.25 3.29 11.77
N SER A 29 11.02 3.90 10.86
CA SER A 29 10.51 4.45 9.60
C SER A 29 9.73 3.42 8.77
N CYS A 30 8.63 3.84 8.15
CA CYS A 30 7.88 3.05 7.17
C CYS A 30 8.75 2.60 5.98
N PHE A 31 9.89 3.24 5.73
CA PHE A 31 10.78 2.88 4.63
C PHE A 31 11.18 1.40 4.62
N ILE A 32 11.42 0.80 5.79
CA ILE A 32 11.79 -0.61 5.88
C ILE A 32 10.62 -1.50 5.48
N LEU A 33 9.42 -1.19 5.98
CA LEU A 33 8.21 -1.94 5.66
C LEU A 33 7.83 -1.78 4.18
N ASP A 34 7.94 -0.56 3.63
CA ASP A 34 7.71 -0.28 2.21
C ASP A 34 8.58 -1.18 1.33
N ASN A 35 9.88 -1.27 1.63
CA ASN A 35 10.81 -2.14 0.89
C ASN A 35 10.45 -3.62 1.02
N GLN A 36 10.04 -4.08 2.21
CA GLN A 36 9.64 -5.47 2.42
C GLN A 36 8.38 -5.84 1.63
N ILE A 37 7.37 -4.96 1.61
CA ILE A 37 6.17 -5.14 0.81
C ILE A 37 6.52 -5.13 -0.68
N GLN A 38 7.35 -4.19 -1.13
CA GLN A 38 7.75 -4.08 -2.53
C GLN A 38 8.55 -5.29 -3.03
N VAL A 39 9.44 -5.83 -2.21
CA VAL A 39 10.17 -7.07 -2.55
C VAL A 39 9.21 -8.25 -2.67
N ARG A 40 8.24 -8.40 -1.75
CA ARG A 40 7.22 -9.46 -1.86
C ARG A 40 6.40 -9.32 -3.13
N GLU A 41 5.94 -8.11 -3.45
CA GLU A 41 5.18 -7.85 -4.68
C GLU A 41 5.95 -8.23 -5.93
N MET A 42 7.22 -7.83 -5.99
CA MET A 42 8.11 -8.15 -7.10
C MET A 42 8.30 -9.66 -7.23
N CYS A 43 8.59 -10.36 -6.13
CA CYS A 43 8.75 -11.81 -6.13
C CYS A 43 7.47 -12.54 -6.59
N ASP A 44 6.30 -12.13 -6.10
CA ASP A 44 5.02 -12.70 -6.51
C ASP A 44 4.76 -12.51 -8.01
N HIS A 45 5.08 -11.32 -8.53
CA HIS A 45 4.96 -11.01 -9.96
C HIS A 45 5.90 -11.87 -10.81
N LEU A 46 7.19 -11.93 -10.45
CA LEU A 46 8.18 -12.74 -11.18
C LEU A 46 7.77 -14.21 -11.21
N TYR A 47 7.39 -14.76 -10.05
CA TYR A 47 6.93 -16.13 -9.93
C TYR A 47 5.70 -16.42 -10.81
N SER A 48 4.71 -15.52 -10.80
CA SER A 48 3.48 -15.67 -11.60
C SER A 48 3.74 -15.65 -13.11
N ASN A 49 4.84 -15.03 -13.55
CA ASN A 49 5.26 -14.99 -14.95
C ASN A 49 6.30 -16.07 -15.29
N GLY A 50 6.62 -16.98 -14.35
CA GLY A 50 7.58 -18.05 -14.55
C GLY A 50 9.06 -17.62 -14.47
N TYR A 51 9.34 -16.42 -13.97
CA TYR A 51 10.69 -15.93 -13.73
C TYR A 51 11.20 -16.32 -12.35
N THR A 52 12.52 -16.46 -12.22
CA THR A 52 13.22 -16.59 -10.95
C THR A 52 13.67 -15.22 -10.44
N VAL A 53 13.83 -15.07 -9.12
CA VAL A 53 14.32 -13.82 -8.51
C VAL A 53 15.76 -13.48 -8.95
N ASP A 54 16.52 -14.48 -9.39
CA ASP A 54 17.88 -14.32 -9.92
C ASP A 54 17.89 -13.87 -11.40
N ASP A 55 16.73 -13.67 -12.02
CA ASP A 55 16.63 -13.09 -13.37
C ASP A 55 16.74 -11.55 -13.28
N ASP A 56 17.99 -11.07 -13.28
CA ASP A 56 18.32 -9.65 -13.21
C ASP A 56 17.57 -8.82 -14.28
N GLY A 57 17.32 -9.40 -15.47
CA GLY A 57 16.61 -8.74 -16.55
C GLY A 57 15.16 -8.47 -16.19
N ALA A 58 14.46 -9.50 -15.73
CA ALA A 58 13.06 -9.41 -15.31
C ALA A 58 12.88 -8.51 -14.07
N VAL A 59 13.83 -8.54 -13.13
CA VAL A 59 13.85 -7.64 -11.96
C VAL A 59 13.97 -6.18 -12.41
N ILE A 60 14.95 -5.87 -13.27
CA ILE A 60 15.17 -4.50 -13.76
C ILE A 60 13.94 -3.99 -14.53
N GLU A 61 13.33 -4.84 -15.35
CA GLU A 61 12.11 -4.51 -16.08
C GLU A 61 10.94 -4.21 -15.13
N TRP A 62 10.72 -5.07 -14.13
CA TRP A 62 9.67 -4.84 -13.15
C TRP A 62 9.88 -3.53 -12.41
N VAL A 63 11.10 -3.25 -11.96
CA VAL A 63 11.43 -2.00 -11.25
C VAL A 63 11.15 -0.79 -12.12
N LYS A 64 11.59 -0.79 -13.38
CA LYS A 64 11.37 0.33 -14.31
C LYS A 64 9.88 0.60 -14.55
N ASN A 65 9.08 -0.45 -14.64
CA ASN A 65 7.68 -0.33 -15.03
C ASN A 65 6.72 -0.13 -13.85
N ASN A 66 7.05 -0.66 -12.66
CA ASN A 66 6.10 -0.79 -11.56
C ASN A 66 6.51 -0.07 -10.26
N ALA A 67 7.82 0.11 -9.99
CA ALA A 67 8.27 0.54 -8.66
C ALA A 67 7.74 1.92 -8.24
N GLU A 68 7.64 2.87 -9.16
CA GLU A 68 7.09 4.20 -8.84
C GLU A 68 5.60 4.13 -8.50
N ASN A 69 4.81 3.51 -9.36
CA ASN A 69 3.37 3.36 -9.17
C ASN A 69 3.07 2.59 -7.89
N PHE A 70 3.83 1.53 -7.60
CA PHE A 70 3.65 0.75 -6.40
C PHE A 70 4.01 1.55 -5.14
N ARG A 71 5.05 2.39 -5.16
CA ARG A 71 5.33 3.30 -4.02
C ARG A 71 4.21 4.31 -3.80
N ASN A 72 3.63 4.85 -4.87
CA ASN A 72 2.46 5.73 -4.78
C ASN A 72 1.23 5.00 -4.21
N TYR A 73 1.07 3.72 -4.57
CA TYR A 73 0.06 2.83 -4.01
C TYR A 73 0.23 2.68 -2.49
N LEU A 74 1.43 2.33 -2.03
CA LEU A 74 1.76 2.22 -0.61
C LEU A 74 1.56 3.54 0.15
N ASN A 75 1.89 4.68 -0.47
CA ASN A 75 1.60 6.01 0.09
C ASN A 75 0.09 6.25 0.28
N THR A 76 -0.73 5.75 -0.64
CA THR A 76 -2.18 5.85 -0.52
C THR A 76 -2.71 4.96 0.62
N ILE A 77 -2.15 3.75 0.81
CA ILE A 77 -2.48 2.90 1.97
C ILE A 77 -2.14 3.60 3.29
N LYS A 78 -0.98 4.29 3.35
CA LYS A 78 -0.60 5.08 4.52
C LYS A 78 -1.58 6.21 4.83
N LEU A 79 -2.25 6.80 3.84
CA LEU A 79 -3.33 7.76 4.08
C LEU A 79 -4.54 7.11 4.76
N VAL A 80 -4.91 5.88 4.37
CA VAL A 80 -5.98 5.11 5.05
C VAL A 80 -5.67 5.02 6.54
N TYR A 81 -4.41 4.73 6.89
CA TYR A 81 -3.95 4.69 8.28
C TYR A 81 -4.10 6.03 8.98
N VAL A 82 -3.66 7.13 8.35
CA VAL A 82 -3.78 8.48 8.94
C VAL A 82 -5.24 8.84 9.20
N VAL A 83 -6.11 8.63 8.21
CA VAL A 83 -7.56 8.88 8.36
C VAL A 83 -8.15 8.03 9.48
N TRP A 84 -7.82 6.74 9.53
CA TRP A 84 -8.26 5.83 10.58
C TRP A 84 -7.89 6.33 11.99
N LYS A 85 -6.65 6.77 12.18
CA LYS A 85 -6.19 7.32 13.47
C LYS A 85 -6.82 8.67 13.80
N CYS A 86 -7.02 9.54 12.82
CA CYS A 86 -7.71 10.82 13.01
C CYS A 86 -9.18 10.65 13.41
N MET A 87 -9.82 9.54 13.04
CA MET A 87 -11.16 9.18 13.51
C MET A 87 -11.19 8.67 14.96
N GLY A 88 -10.03 8.54 15.63
CA GLY A 88 -9.92 8.08 17.01
C GLY A 88 -10.08 6.57 17.18
N ASN A 89 -10.03 5.81 16.10
CA ASN A 89 -10.23 4.36 16.15
C ASN A 89 -8.96 3.62 16.64
N THR A 90 -9.19 2.49 17.29
CA THR A 90 -8.16 1.58 17.83
C THR A 90 -7.97 0.34 16.95
N TRP A 91 -6.82 -0.32 17.10
CA TRP A 91 -6.40 -1.48 16.29
C TRP A 91 -7.36 -2.67 16.33
N ASP A 92 -7.90 -3.00 17.51
CA ASP A 92 -8.69 -4.23 17.70
C ASP A 92 -10.05 -4.22 16.97
N ASP A 93 -10.46 -3.06 16.45
CA ASP A 93 -11.79 -2.83 15.88
C ASP A 93 -11.81 -2.83 14.34
N ILE A 94 -10.65 -2.89 13.67
CA ILE A 94 -10.64 -2.84 12.20
C ILE A 94 -11.03 -4.19 11.58
N ASN A 95 -12.25 -4.25 11.09
CA ASN A 95 -12.72 -5.33 10.24
C ASN A 95 -12.67 -4.94 8.76
N TRP A 96 -12.95 -5.90 7.90
CA TRP A 96 -12.96 -5.73 6.45
C TRP A 96 -13.95 -4.66 5.97
N ASP A 97 -15.13 -4.57 6.61
CA ASP A 97 -16.16 -3.59 6.24
C ASP A 97 -15.71 -2.14 6.54
N ASN A 98 -14.99 -1.95 7.65
CA ASN A 98 -14.36 -0.66 7.98
C ASN A 98 -13.33 -0.27 6.92
N PHE A 99 -12.50 -1.21 6.49
CA PHE A 99 -11.51 -0.98 5.43
C PHE A 99 -12.19 -0.56 4.11
N ILE A 100 -13.20 -1.31 3.65
CA ILE A 100 -13.94 -0.97 2.42
C ILE A 100 -14.49 0.45 2.50
N ARG A 101 -15.12 0.83 3.62
CA ARG A 101 -15.71 2.16 3.75
C ARG A 101 -14.67 3.27 3.65
N ILE A 102 -13.49 3.10 4.25
CA ILE A 102 -12.44 4.13 4.22
C ILE A 102 -11.82 4.21 2.83
N GLU A 103 -11.54 3.06 2.21
CA GLU A 103 -11.03 2.99 0.85
C GLU A 103 -11.99 3.65 -0.14
N ASP A 104 -13.30 3.37 -0.07
CA ASP A 104 -14.32 3.99 -0.91
C ASP A 104 -14.29 5.52 -0.80
N ASN A 105 -14.22 6.03 0.43
CA ASN A 105 -14.13 7.47 0.67
C ASN A 105 -12.84 8.07 0.11
N ILE A 106 -11.69 7.41 0.29
CA ILE A 106 -10.40 7.89 -0.22
C ILE A 106 -10.39 7.88 -1.75
N ASN A 107 -10.87 6.81 -2.38
CA ASN A 107 -10.94 6.70 -3.83
C ASN A 107 -11.93 7.71 -4.43
N GLN A 108 -13.04 8.02 -3.76
CA GLN A 108 -13.94 9.11 -4.16
C GLN A 108 -13.29 10.49 -4.04
N LEU A 109 -12.54 10.73 -2.96
CA LEU A 109 -11.85 12.00 -2.72
C LEU A 109 -10.59 12.17 -3.57
N LYS A 110 -10.06 11.08 -4.14
CA LYS A 110 -8.83 11.07 -4.93
C LYS A 110 -8.87 12.10 -6.05
N SER A 111 -9.88 12.01 -6.90
CA SER A 111 -10.04 12.89 -8.08
C SER A 111 -10.42 14.33 -7.72
N THR A 112 -10.99 14.54 -6.53
CA THR A 112 -11.52 15.86 -6.11
C THR A 112 -10.50 16.67 -5.31
N CYS A 113 -9.65 16.00 -4.53
CA CYS A 113 -8.79 16.65 -3.53
C CYS A 113 -7.34 16.15 -3.63
N LEU A 114 -7.11 14.84 -3.60
CA LEU A 114 -5.75 14.31 -3.48
C LEU A 114 -4.89 14.54 -4.72
N ASP A 115 -5.47 14.41 -5.91
CA ASP A 115 -4.79 14.71 -7.18
C ASP A 115 -4.62 16.24 -7.41
N THR A 116 -5.22 17.09 -6.56
CA THR A 116 -5.07 18.57 -6.61
C THR A 116 -4.05 19.12 -5.62
N ILE A 117 -3.60 18.29 -4.67
CA ILE A 117 -2.63 18.70 -3.63
C ILE A 117 -1.19 18.69 -4.16
N PHE A 118 -0.95 18.20 -5.38
CA PHE A 118 0.38 18.10 -5.99
C PHE A 118 0.43 18.52 -7.45
#